data_AF-A0A383DYJ9-F1
#
_entry.id   AF-A0A383DYJ9-F1
#
_cell.length_a   1.000
_cell.length_b   1.000
_cell.length_c   1.000
_cell.angle_alpha   90.00
_cell.angle_beta   90.00
_cell.angle_gamma   90.00
#
_symmetry.space_group_name_H-M   'P 1'
#
loop_
_entity.id
_entity.type
_entity.pdbx_description
1 polymer ?
#
loop_
_entity_poly.entity_id
_entity_poly.type
_entity_poly.pdbx_seq_one_letter_code
_entity_poly.pdbx_strand_id
1 'polypeptide(L)' 'MHKMDEEQVKREMNSAGLSWVDTLDFLPWQHVLVFKRF' A
#
# COMPACT_ATOMS: atom_id res chain seq x y z
N MET A 1 -9.74 -3.23 16.10
CA MET A 1 -8.62 -2.55 15.42
C MET A 1 -8.82 -2.77 13.93
N HIS A 2 -9.28 -1.75 13.19
CA HIS A 2 -9.50 -1.86 11.75
C HIS A 2 -8.16 -1.73 11.06
N LYS A 3 -7.50 -2.87 10.79
CA LYS A 3 -6.31 -2.93 9.96
C LYS A 3 -6.80 -2.78 8.51
N MET A 4 -6.42 -1.71 7.82
CA MET A 4 -6.61 -1.65 6.36
C MET A 4 -5.83 -2.81 5.74
N ASP A 5 -6.52 -3.62 4.94
CA ASP A 5 -5.92 -4.76 4.25
C ASP A 5 -5.01 -4.26 3.13
N GLU A 6 -3.78 -4.77 3.05
CA GLU A 6 -2.79 -4.34 2.07
C GLU A 6 -3.31 -4.51 0.63
N GLU A 7 -4.08 -5.56 0.36
CA GLU A 7 -4.66 -5.79 -0.96
C GLU A 7 -5.74 -4.75 -1.29
N GLN A 8 -6.52 -4.32 -0.30
CA GLN A 8 -7.49 -3.24 -0.48
C GLN A 8 -6.76 -1.94 -0.87
N VAL A 9 -5.69 -1.59 -0.17
CA VAL A 9 -4.90 -0.39 -0.46
C VAL A 9 -4.32 -0.45 -1.88
N LYS A 10 -3.77 -1.60 -2.29
CA LYS A 10 -3.25 -1.78 -3.65
C LYS A 10 -4.32 -1.56 -4.73
N ARG A 11 -5.54 -2.06 -4.53
CA ARG A 11 -6.67 -1.87 -5.47
C ARG A 11 -7.12 -0.41 -5.57
N GLU A 12 -7.27 0.25 -4.43
CA GLU A 12 -7.68 1.66 -4.37
C GLU A 12 -6.63 2.57 -5.01
N MET A 13 -5.34 2.34 -4.73
CA MET A 13 -4.25 3.12 -5.31
C MET A 13 -4.09 2.87 -6.81
N ASN A 14 -4.31 1.65 -7.29
CA ASN A 14 -4.31 1.37 -8.73
C ASN A 14 -5.41 2.16 -9.45
N SER A 15 -6.60 2.23 -8.86
CA SER A 15 -7.72 3.03 -9.38
C SER A 15 -7.42 4.54 -9.38
N ALA A 16 -6.50 4.99 -8.52
CA ALA A 16 -6.01 6.35 -8.44
C ALA A 16 -4.82 6.66 -9.39
N GLY A 17 -4.43 5.73 -10.28
CA GLY A 17 -3.31 5.92 -11.21
C GLY A 17 -1.93 5.69 -10.57
N LEU A 18 -1.88 4.93 -9.48
CA LEU A 18 -0.67 4.59 -8.75
C LEU A 18 -0.42 3.08 -8.81
N SER A 19 0.74 2.68 -9.33
CA SER A 19 1.15 1.28 -9.37
C SER A 19 1.97 0.95 -8.12
N TRP A 20 1.66 -0.18 -7.48
CA TRP A 20 2.44 -0.68 -6.34
C TRP A 20 3.86 -1.03 -6.77
N VAL A 21 4.84 -0.67 -5.94
CA VAL A 21 6.26 -0.91 -6.17
C VAL A 21 6.81 -1.89 -5.13
N ASP A 22 6.57 -1.61 -3.85
CA ASP A 22 7.11 -2.42 -2.75
C ASP A 22 6.29 -2.22 -1.46
N THR A 23 6.43 -3.16 -0.52
CA THR A 23 5.91 -3.04 0.85
C THR A 23 7.07 -3.23 1.83
N LEU A 24 7.30 -2.23 2.69
CA LEU A 24 8.37 -2.23 3.67
C LEU A 24 7.83 -2.48 5.08
N ASP A 25 8.42 -3.48 5.76
CA ASP A 25 7.94 -4.02 7.04
C ASP A 25 8.85 -3.67 8.23
N PHE A 26 9.64 -2.60 8.13
CA PHE A 26 10.61 -2.24 9.17
C PHE A 26 9.98 -1.52 10.37
N LEU A 27 8.70 -1.11 10.29
CA LEU A 27 8.00 -0.48 11.41
C LEU A 27 7.28 -1.55 12.25
N PRO A 28 7.41 -1.53 13.58
CA PRO A 28 6.93 -2.63 14.43
C PRO A 28 5.41 -2.81 14.45
N TRP A 29 4.64 -1.85 13.94
CA TRP A 29 3.18 -1.83 14.01
C TRP A 29 2.51 -1.48 12.67
N GLN A 30 3.29 -1.15 11.64
CA GLN A 30 2.77 -0.54 10.41
C GLN A 30 3.52 -1.03 9.17
N HIS A 31 2.81 -1.15 8.06
CA HIS A 31 3.40 -1.44 6.74
C HIS A 31 3.53 -0.13 5.96
N VAL A 32 4.65 0.07 5.27
CA VAL A 32 4.83 1.21 4.37
C VAL A 32 4.72 0.71 2.93
N LEU A 33 3.69 1.12 2.21
CA LEU A 33 3.54 0.78 0.80
C LEU A 33 4.11 1.89 -0.08
N VAL A 34 4.97 1.53 -1.02
CA VAL A 34 5.56 2.45 -1.99
C VAL A 34 4.83 2.33 -3.32
N PHE A 35 4.47 3.47 -3.91
CA PHE A 35 3.77 3.53 -5.19
C PHE A 35 4.47 4.46 -6.18
N LYS A 36 4.28 4.18 -7.46
CA LYS A 36 4.74 5.01 -8.59
C LYS A 36 3.54 5.44 -9.43
N ARG A 37 3.52 6.71 -9.85
CA ARG A 37 2.49 7.22 -10.77
C ARG A 37 2.75 6.76 -12.20
N PHE A 38 1.68 6.39 -12.90
CA PHE A 38 1.68 6.07 -14.33
C PHE A 38 0.70 6.96 -15.10
#